data_AF-A0A2M9EEM5-F1
#
_entry.id   AF-A0A2M9EEM5-F1
#
_cell.length_a   1.000
_cell.length_b   1.000
_cell.length_c   1.000
_cell.angle_alpha   90.00
_cell.angle_beta   90.00
_cell.angle_gamma   90.00
#
_symmetry.space_group_name_H-M   'P 1'
#
loop_
_entity.id
_entity.type
_entity.pdbx_description
1 polymer ?
#
loop_
_entity_poly.entity_id
_entity_poly.type
_entity_poly.pdbx_seq_one_letter_code
_entity_poly.pdbx_strand_id
1 'polypeptide(L)'
;MTWPRNVDKAVKRLLETLSAEEREKIRGIPEDDLAGLHFGLGLWIRNEFGLWRGNRALSDSMCKEIYCHPDDLSGRIIRAAWYQLQQQSATPEVP
;
A
#
# COMPACT_ATOMS: atom_id res chain seq x y z
N MET A 1 -13.63 -11.47 8.96
CA MET A 1 -12.77 -10.59 8.15
C MET A 1 -11.42 -11.27 7.97
N THR A 2 -10.94 -11.41 6.74
CA THR A 2 -9.63 -11.97 6.42
C THR A 2 -8.68 -10.84 6.05
N TRP A 3 -7.68 -10.56 6.90
CA TRP A 3 -6.67 -9.54 6.61
C TRP A 3 -5.60 -10.05 5.65
N PRO A 4 -4.98 -9.18 4.82
CA PRO A 4 -3.81 -9.55 4.05
C PRO A 4 -2.68 -9.97 5.00
N ARG A 5 -1.97 -11.04 4.66
CA ARG A 5 -0.97 -11.68 5.53
C ARG A 5 0.48 -11.40 5.13
N ASN A 6 0.68 -10.68 4.03
CA ASN A 6 1.99 -10.23 3.56
C ASN A 6 1.84 -8.99 2.66
N VAL A 7 2.98 -8.34 2.35
CA VAL A 7 3.00 -7.11 1.55
C VAL A 7 2.35 -7.28 0.19
N ASP A 8 2.61 -8.38 -0.54
CA ASP A 8 2.04 -8.60 -1.87
C ASP A 8 0.51 -8.68 -1.84
N LYS A 9 -0.05 -9.39 -0.85
CA LYS A 9 -1.51 -9.48 -0.65
C LYS A 9 -2.10 -8.14 -0.22
N ALA A 10 -1.37 -7.37 0.58
CA ALA A 10 -1.81 -6.05 1.01
C ALA A 10 -1.86 -5.07 -0.17
N VAL A 11 -0.80 -5.04 -0.99
CA VAL A 11 -0.72 -4.22 -2.20
C VAL A 11 -1.77 -4.64 -3.21
N LYS A 12 -1.91 -5.94 -3.50
CA LYS A 12 -2.95 -6.45 -4.41
C LYS A 12 -4.34 -6.00 -3.97
N ARG A 13 -4.68 -6.21 -2.70
CA ARG A 13 -5.99 -5.80 -2.15
C ARG A 13 -6.20 -4.29 -2.20
N LEU A 14 -5.17 -3.51 -1.89
CA LEU A 14 -5.22 -2.06 -1.97
C LEU A 14 -5.54 -1.62 -3.40
N LEU A 15 -4.78 -2.12 -4.39
CA LEU A 15 -5.01 -1.80 -5.80
C LEU A 15 -6.39 -2.25 -6.27
N GLU A 16 -6.84 -3.46 -5.92
CA GLU A 16 -8.19 -3.95 -6.24
C GLU A 16 -9.31 -3.09 -5.64
N THR A 17 -9.05 -2.41 -4.52
CA THR A 17 -10.02 -1.53 -3.86
C THR A 17 -10.08 -0.14 -4.50
N LEU A 18 -8.93 0.37 -4.97
CA LEU A 18 -8.85 1.68 -5.62
C LEU A 18 -9.48 1.62 -7.02
N SER A 19 -10.29 2.62 -7.35
CA SER A 19 -10.76 2.88 -8.71
C SER A 19 -9.61 3.19 -9.67
N ALA A 20 -9.87 3.09 -10.98
CA ALA A 20 -8.87 3.47 -11.98
C ALA A 20 -8.43 4.95 -11.82
N GLU A 21 -9.37 5.85 -11.53
CA GLU A 21 -9.08 7.27 -11.31
C GLU A 21 -8.18 7.49 -10.08
N GLU A 22 -8.45 6.81 -8.96
CA GLU A 22 -7.60 6.92 -7.77
C GLU A 22 -6.20 6.36 -8.02
N ARG A 23 -6.08 5.26 -8.78
CA ARG A 23 -4.77 4.70 -9.18
C ARG A 23 -3.98 5.68 -10.03
N GLU A 24 -4.61 6.36 -10.99
CA GLU A 24 -3.93 7.39 -11.79
C GLU A 24 -3.53 8.61 -10.96
N LYS A 25 -4.39 9.06 -10.04
CA LYS A 25 -4.03 10.12 -9.09
C LYS A 25 -2.80 9.73 -8.27
N ILE A 26 -2.77 8.52 -7.71
CA ILE A 26 -1.64 8.02 -6.94
C ILE A 26 -0.39 7.89 -7.82
N ARG A 27 -0.52 7.40 -9.05
CA ARG A 27 0.59 7.27 -10.02
C ARG A 27 1.27 8.62 -10.28
N GLY A 28 0.47 9.69 -10.36
CA GLY A 28 0.97 11.05 -10.61
C GLY A 28 1.63 11.74 -9.40
N ILE A 29 1.56 11.15 -8.20
CA ILE A 29 2.20 11.71 -7.00
C ILE A 29 3.70 11.43 -7.05
N PRO A 30 4.58 12.46 -6.89
CA PRO A 30 6.01 12.25 -6.70
C PRO A 30 6.30 11.36 -5.50
N GLU A 31 7.31 10.49 -5.59
CA GLU A 31 7.60 9.53 -4.51
C GLU A 31 7.81 10.22 -3.14
N ASP A 32 8.49 11.37 -3.13
CA ASP A 32 8.76 12.16 -1.93
C ASP A 32 7.49 12.75 -1.29
N ASP A 33 6.43 12.92 -2.08
CA ASP A 33 5.15 13.47 -1.64
C ASP A 33 4.15 12.41 -1.16
N LEU A 34 4.49 11.11 -1.28
CA LEU A 34 3.61 10.01 -0.84
C LEU A 34 3.24 10.07 0.65
N ALA A 35 4.07 10.73 1.46
CA ALA A 35 3.76 10.98 2.88
C ALA A 35 2.43 11.74 3.07
N GLY A 36 2.01 12.55 2.09
CA GLY A 36 0.72 13.25 2.10
C GLY A 36 -0.49 12.31 2.15
N LEU A 37 -0.33 11.05 1.75
CA LEU A 37 -1.40 10.05 1.80
C LEU A 37 -1.61 9.44 3.19
N HIS A 38 -0.79 9.78 4.19
CA HIS A 38 -0.81 9.23 5.55
C HIS A 38 -2.20 9.30 6.19
N PHE A 39 -2.84 10.47 6.20
CA PHE A 39 -4.13 10.66 6.91
C PHE A 39 -5.34 10.18 6.12
N GLY A 40 -5.25 10.08 4.80
CA GLY A 40 -6.32 9.51 3.99
C GLY A 40 -6.15 8.01 3.84
N LEU A 41 -5.41 7.64 2.79
CA LEU A 41 -5.20 6.24 2.42
C LEU A 41 -4.47 5.44 3.50
N GLY A 42 -3.51 6.05 4.20
CA GLY A 42 -2.77 5.40 5.27
C GLY A 42 -3.64 5.04 6.47
N LEU A 43 -4.57 5.91 6.88
CA LEU A 43 -5.54 5.58 7.94
C LEU A 43 -6.49 4.47 7.50
N TRP A 44 -6.97 4.53 6.25
CA TRP A 44 -7.81 3.47 5.69
C TRP A 44 -7.11 2.11 5.72
N ILE A 45 -5.85 2.03 5.25
CA ILE A 45 -5.03 0.81 5.29
C ILE A 45 -4.89 0.28 6.72
N ARG A 46 -4.57 1.16 7.67
CA ARG A 46 -4.39 0.80 9.09
C ARG A 46 -5.65 0.12 9.67
N ASN A 47 -6.82 0.64 9.33
CA ASN A 47 -8.10 0.14 9.80
C ASN A 47 -8.50 -1.16 9.09
N GLU A 48 -8.46 -1.17 7.76
CA GLU A 48 -8.94 -2.30 6.96
C GLU A 48 -8.01 -3.52 7.03
N PHE A 49 -6.70 -3.30 7.16
CA PHE A 49 -5.73 -4.39 7.24
C PHE A 49 -5.43 -4.79 8.69
N GLY A 50 -6.13 -4.21 9.66
CA GLY A 50 -6.05 -4.60 11.06
C GLY A 50 -4.68 -4.34 11.70
N LEU A 51 -3.97 -3.30 11.26
CA LEU A 51 -2.61 -3.03 11.74
C LEU A 51 -2.59 -2.66 13.24
N TRP A 52 -3.62 -1.97 13.71
CA TRP A 52 -3.85 -1.71 15.14
C TRP A 52 -4.45 -2.90 15.90
N ARG A 53 -4.98 -3.90 15.19
CA ARG A 53 -5.77 -5.00 15.74
C ARG A 53 -5.00 -6.32 15.83
N GLY A 54 -3.67 -6.27 15.63
CA GLY A 54 -2.79 -7.42 15.80
C GLY A 54 -2.64 -8.30 14.56
N ASN A 55 -2.72 -7.74 13.34
CA ASN A 55 -2.34 -8.45 12.12
C ASN A 55 -0.83 -8.71 12.04
N ARG A 56 -0.33 -9.59 12.92
CA ARG A 56 1.10 -9.91 13.05
C ARG A 56 1.69 -10.50 11.78
N ALA A 57 0.92 -11.33 11.07
CA ALA A 57 1.40 -11.93 9.82
C ALA A 57 1.87 -10.86 8.81
N LEU A 58 1.10 -9.78 8.64
CA LEU A 58 1.49 -8.68 7.77
C LEU A 58 2.68 -7.89 8.32
N SER A 59 2.69 -7.55 9.61
CA SER A 59 3.83 -6.82 10.19
C SER A 59 5.13 -7.63 10.10
N ASP A 60 5.07 -8.92 10.40
CA ASP A 60 6.24 -9.81 10.42
C ASP A 60 6.80 -9.99 9.00
N SER A 61 5.92 -10.02 7.99
CA SER A 61 6.34 -10.08 6.57
C SER A 61 7.16 -8.88 6.12
N MET A 62 7.04 -7.72 6.79
CA MET A 62 7.73 -6.48 6.41
C MET A 62 8.83 -6.08 7.40
N CYS A 63 8.75 -6.54 8.65
CA CYS A 63 9.59 -6.08 9.74
C CYS A 63 10.40 -7.17 10.44
N LYS A 64 10.34 -8.42 9.97
CA LYS A 64 11.20 -9.53 10.43
C LYS A 64 11.23 -9.65 11.95
N GLU A 65 10.05 -9.69 12.57
CA GLU A 65 9.85 -9.81 14.03
C GLU A 65 10.27 -8.60 14.89
N ILE A 66 10.75 -7.51 14.27
CA ILE A 66 10.91 -6.21 14.95
C ILE A 66 9.57 -5.47 14.88
N TYR A 67 9.15 -4.85 15.99
CA TYR A 67 7.95 -4.02 15.99
C TYR A 67 8.09 -2.87 14.97
N CYS A 68 7.08 -2.73 14.12
CA CYS A 68 6.92 -1.58 13.25
C CYS A 68 5.61 -0.89 13.59
N HIS A 69 5.65 0.44 13.67
CA HIS A 69 4.46 1.20 13.93
C HIS A 69 3.46 1.00 12.78
N PRO A 70 2.15 0.84 13.05
CA PRO A 70 1.12 0.73 12.01
C PRO A 70 1.17 1.84 10.98
N ASP A 71 1.66 3.02 11.37
CA ASP A 71 1.91 4.09 10.43
C ASP A 71 2.98 3.77 9.37
N ASP A 72 4.17 3.37 9.83
CA ASP A 72 5.28 2.98 8.95
C ASP A 72 4.86 1.84 8.02
N LEU A 73 4.13 0.86 8.56
CA LEU A 73 3.60 -0.26 7.79
C LEU A 73 2.68 0.24 6.67
N SER A 74 1.77 1.17 6.95
CA SER A 74 0.87 1.72 5.94
C SER A 74 1.60 2.53 4.87
N GLY A 75 2.59 3.34 5.26
CA GLY A 75 3.43 4.07 4.32
C GLY A 75 4.23 3.15 3.38
N ARG A 76 4.78 2.05 3.90
CA ARG A 76 5.48 1.02 3.10
C ARG A 76 4.54 0.35 2.09
N ILE A 77 3.30 0.04 2.49
CA ILE A 77 2.30 -0.54 1.59
C ILE A 77 1.92 0.46 0.48
N ILE A 78 1.73 1.74 0.82
CA ILE A 78 1.44 2.79 -0.17
C ILE A 78 2.59 2.90 -1.17
N ARG A 79 3.84 2.98 -0.70
CA ARG A 79 5.01 3.05 -1.57
C ARG A 79 5.14 1.81 -2.47
N ALA A 80 4.91 0.62 -1.93
CA ALA A 80 4.94 -0.62 -2.72
C ALA A 80 3.85 -0.64 -3.81
N ALA A 81 2.62 -0.18 -3.48
CA ALA A 81 1.55 -0.05 -4.46
C ALA A 81 1.86 0.99 -5.53
N TRP A 82 2.45 2.12 -5.15
CA TRP A 82 2.93 3.15 -6.07
C TRP A 82 3.98 2.58 -7.04
N TYR A 83 5.00 1.86 -6.56
CA TYR A 83 5.98 1.21 -7.44
C TYR A 83 5.34 0.21 -8.41
N GLN A 84 4.31 -0.52 -7.98
CA GLN A 84 3.59 -1.43 -8.86
C GLN A 84 2.79 -0.69 -9.93
N LEU A 85 2.24 0.49 -9.63
CA LEU A 85 1.59 1.35 -10.62
C LEU A 85 2.60 1.86 -11.65
N GLN A 86 3.78 2.32 -11.23
CA GLN A 86 4.82 2.79 -12.16
C GLN A 86 5.25 1.71 -13.17
N GLN A 87 5.29 0.44 -12.76
CA GLN A 87 5.64 -0.68 -13.63
C GLN A 87 4.53 -1.06 -14.62
N GLN A 88 3.26 -0.79 -14.31
CA GLN A 88 2.14 -1.06 -15.23
C GLN A 88 2.14 -0.10 -16.43
N SER A 89 2.80 1.06 -16.31
CA SER A 89 2.95 2.05 -17.39
C SER A 89 4.02 1.67 -18.43
N ALA A 90 4.80 0.60 -18.23
CA ALA A 90 5.85 0.18 -19.15
C ALA A 90 5.35 -0.70 -20.32
N THR A 91 4.10 -0.55 -20.73
CA THR A 91 3.67 -1.08 -22.03
C THR A 91 3.92 0.03 -23.05
N PRO A 92 4.89 -0.10 -23.97
CA PRO A 92 5.01 0.86 -25.05
C PRO A 92 3.71 0.83 -25.86
N GLU A 93 3.08 1.99 -26.07
CA GLU A 93 2.13 2.14 -27.16
C GLU A 93 2.85 1.70 -28.44
N VAL A 94 2.38 0.60 -29.02
CA VAL A 94 2.84 0.12 -30.33
C VAL A 94 2.35 1.15 -31.37
N PRO A 95 3.24 1.72 -32.20
CA PRO A 95 2.86 2.65 -33.27
C PRO A 95 1.84 2.07 -34.26
#